data_AF-A0A917ZX81-F1
#
_entry.id   AF-A0A917ZX81-F1
#
_cell.length_a   1.000
_cell.length_b   1.000
_cell.length_c   1.000
_cell.angle_alpha   90.00
_cell.angle_beta   90.00
_cell.angle_gamma   90.00
#
_symmetry.space_group_name_H-M   'P 1'
#
loop_
_entity.id
_entity.type
_entity.pdbx_description
1 polymer ?
#
loop_
_entity_poly.entity_id
_entity_poly.type
_entity_poly.pdbx_seq_one_letter_code
_entity_poly.pdbx_strand_id
1 'polypeptide(L)'
;MAGPRPVRPLLWHSSLTLHIQLYLTGYGLELSDLEAYRTWGSATPGHPEHRRTRGVEITTGPLGQGLASAVGMAMAARRERGLLDPDPDPDAEPGSSPFDHHVYVIASDGDMMEGVTAEAASLAGHQELGNLVVFYDSNHISIEDDTDVAFSEDVPARFAAYGWHVQTVEWTRTGEYVEDVDALLAAVRAARGEDGRPSLIMCVR
;
A
#
# COMPACT_ATOMS: atom_id res chain seq x y z
N MET A 1 19.11 2.78 -18.85
CA MET A 1 18.88 2.19 -17.52
C MET A 1 17.57 2.74 -17.00
N ALA A 2 16.52 1.92 -16.92
CA ALA A 2 15.25 2.35 -16.35
C ALA A 2 15.49 2.63 -14.85
N GLY A 3 15.20 3.84 -14.40
CA GLY A 3 15.27 4.17 -12.98
C GLY A 3 14.34 3.27 -12.15
N PRO A 4 14.50 3.23 -10.81
CA PRO A 4 13.61 2.47 -9.95
C PRO A 4 12.15 2.86 -10.25
N ARG A 5 11.32 1.86 -10.63
CA ARG A 5 9.90 2.06 -10.88
C ARG A 5 9.26 2.58 -9.58
N PRO A 6 8.45 3.66 -9.63
CA PRO A 6 7.98 4.35 -8.45
C PRO A 6 7.17 3.44 -7.53
N VAL A 7 7.49 3.47 -6.24
CA VAL A 7 6.68 2.89 -5.17
C VAL A 7 5.56 3.88 -4.87
N ARG A 8 4.30 3.44 -4.83
CA ARG A 8 3.11 4.29 -4.69
C ARG A 8 2.41 4.05 -3.35
N PRO A 9 2.88 4.54 -2.20
CA PRO A 9 2.23 4.29 -0.91
C PRO A 9 1.01 5.21 -0.70
N LEU A 10 -0.05 4.68 -0.08
CA LEU A 10 -1.33 5.36 0.14
C LEU A 10 -1.68 5.38 1.64
N LEU A 11 -1.19 6.37 2.41
CA LEU A 11 -1.58 6.54 3.82
C LEU A 11 -1.92 8.01 4.12
N TRP A 12 -3.02 8.19 4.86
CA TRP A 12 -3.78 9.43 5.09
C TRP A 12 -3.21 10.33 6.19
N HIS A 13 -3.36 9.92 7.45
CA HIS A 13 -2.98 10.73 8.60
C HIS A 13 -1.46 10.78 8.77
N SER A 14 -0.76 9.76 8.28
CA SER A 14 0.70 9.71 8.21
C SER A 14 1.24 10.34 6.92
N SER A 15 0.67 11.47 6.51
CA SER A 15 1.06 12.18 5.28
C SER A 15 2.55 12.56 5.25
N LEU A 16 3.16 12.79 6.42
CA LEU A 16 4.60 13.01 6.54
C LEU A 16 5.43 11.82 6.06
N THR A 17 4.97 10.57 6.23
CA THR A 17 5.64 9.38 5.67
C THR A 17 5.82 9.55 4.16
N LEU A 18 4.77 9.99 3.45
CA LEU A 18 4.84 10.23 2.01
C LEU A 18 5.65 11.48 1.67
N HIS A 19 5.39 12.62 2.33
CA HIS A 19 6.08 13.88 2.03
C HIS A 19 7.60 13.78 2.20
N ILE A 20 8.07 13.10 3.26
CA ILE A 20 9.50 12.89 3.50
C ILE A 20 10.10 12.04 2.38
N GLN A 21 9.42 10.98 1.94
CA GLN A 21 9.91 10.18 0.81
C GLN A 21 9.96 10.99 -0.49
N LEU A 22 8.95 11.81 -0.76
CA LEU A 22 8.92 12.68 -1.94
C LEU A 22 10.05 13.72 -1.93
N TYR A 23 10.38 14.27 -0.77
CA TYR A 23 11.56 15.13 -0.58
C TYR A 23 12.86 14.34 -0.84
N LEU A 24 13.07 13.23 -0.14
CA LEU A 24 14.31 12.43 -0.24
C LEU A 24 14.55 11.84 -1.64
N THR A 25 13.49 11.59 -2.39
CA THR A 25 13.57 11.02 -3.75
C THR A 25 13.55 12.09 -4.85
N GLY A 26 13.55 13.38 -4.51
CA GLY A 26 13.65 14.47 -5.47
C GLY A 26 12.40 14.68 -6.33
N TYR A 27 11.21 14.38 -5.81
CA TYR A 27 9.94 14.60 -6.52
C TYR A 27 9.55 16.09 -6.61
N GLY A 28 10.32 16.98 -5.99
CA GLY A 28 10.16 18.43 -6.08
C GLY A 28 9.62 19.10 -4.82
N LEU A 29 9.32 18.33 -3.76
CA LEU A 29 9.23 18.91 -2.43
C LEU A 29 10.63 19.27 -1.94
N GLU A 30 10.75 20.43 -1.32
CA GLU A 30 11.97 20.91 -0.69
C GLU A 30 11.81 20.94 0.85
N LEU A 31 12.91 21.15 1.58
CA LEU A 31 12.87 21.22 3.05
C LEU A 31 11.89 22.29 3.55
N SER A 32 11.81 23.43 2.88
CA SER A 32 10.87 24.51 3.22
C SER A 32 9.41 24.09 3.11
N ASP A 33 9.07 23.15 2.22
CA ASP A 33 7.72 22.61 2.13
C ASP A 33 7.39 21.73 3.34
N LEU A 34 8.36 20.96 3.84
CA LEU A 34 8.19 20.15 5.05
C LEU A 34 8.03 21.03 6.30
N GLU A 35 8.79 22.12 6.39
CA GLU A 35 8.67 23.12 7.46
C GLU A 35 7.30 23.82 7.44
N ALA A 36 6.68 23.95 6.26
CA ALA A 36 5.36 24.54 6.06
C ALA A 36 4.20 23.53 6.22
N TYR A 37 4.44 22.35 6.82
CA TYR A 37 3.42 21.32 7.01
C TYR A 37 2.14 21.85 7.66
N ARG A 38 0.97 21.54 7.08
CA ARG A 38 -0.36 21.96 7.55
C ARG A 38 -0.57 23.48 7.64
N THR A 39 0.22 24.28 6.93
CA THR A 39 0.00 25.72 6.83
C THR A 39 -0.81 26.09 5.59
N TRP A 40 -1.48 27.24 5.65
CA TRP A 40 -2.29 27.73 4.54
C TRP A 40 -1.45 27.86 3.27
N GLY A 41 -1.88 27.22 2.19
CA GLY A 41 -1.22 27.33 0.90
C GLY A 41 0.07 26.53 0.75
N SER A 42 0.42 25.64 1.69
CA SER A 42 1.59 24.76 1.53
C SER A 42 1.36 23.63 0.52
N ALA A 43 2.44 23.02 0.03
CA ALA A 43 2.41 21.80 -0.77
C ALA A 43 2.36 20.52 0.09
N THR A 44 2.22 20.66 1.41
CA THR A 44 2.24 19.58 2.42
C THR A 44 1.01 19.70 3.33
N PRO A 45 -0.20 19.51 2.78
CA PRO A 45 -1.45 19.53 3.56
C PRO A 45 -1.49 18.41 4.60
N GLY A 46 -2.44 18.48 5.52
CA GLY A 46 -2.52 17.53 6.64
C GLY A 46 -2.84 16.09 6.23
N HIS A 47 -3.46 15.90 5.08
CA HIS A 47 -3.66 14.62 4.39
C HIS A 47 -3.22 14.81 2.93
N PRO A 48 -2.69 13.79 2.25
CA PRO A 48 -2.21 13.94 0.88
C PRO A 48 -3.34 14.34 -0.07
N GLU A 49 -3.09 15.32 -0.93
CA GLU A 49 -4.07 15.82 -1.91
C GLU A 49 -3.54 15.64 -3.33
N HIS A 50 -4.28 14.91 -4.17
CA HIS A 50 -3.98 14.75 -5.58
C HIS A 50 -3.99 16.11 -6.29
N ARG A 51 -3.02 16.32 -7.20
CA ARG A 51 -2.74 17.59 -7.92
C ARG A 51 -2.24 18.74 -7.05
N ARG A 52 -2.26 18.62 -5.72
CA ARG A 52 -1.65 19.60 -4.83
C ARG A 52 -0.15 19.36 -4.69
N THR A 53 0.21 18.11 -4.46
CA THR A 53 1.59 17.67 -4.19
C THR A 53 2.03 16.71 -5.29
N ARG A 54 3.17 16.99 -5.92
CA ARG A 54 3.71 16.12 -6.97
C ARG A 54 4.08 14.75 -6.37
N GLY A 55 3.66 13.68 -7.03
CA GLY A 55 3.86 12.30 -6.57
C GLY A 55 2.73 11.77 -5.68
N VAL A 56 1.69 12.58 -5.37
CA VAL A 56 0.47 12.10 -4.72
C VAL A 56 -0.51 11.57 -5.78
N GLU A 57 -0.69 10.25 -5.80
CA GLU A 57 -1.50 9.54 -6.80
C GLU A 57 -3.01 9.76 -6.61
N ILE A 58 -3.47 9.89 -5.36
CA ILE A 58 -4.88 10.09 -5.02
C ILE A 58 -4.99 10.88 -3.72
N THR A 59 -6.04 11.68 -3.57
CA THR A 59 -6.37 12.31 -2.29
C THR A 59 -6.86 11.25 -1.31
N THR A 60 -6.20 11.15 -0.17
CA THR A 60 -6.64 10.29 0.94
C THR A 60 -6.93 11.16 2.17
N GLY A 61 -7.59 10.58 3.16
CA GLY A 61 -7.97 11.21 4.42
C GLY A 61 -9.09 10.42 5.10
N PRO A 62 -10.24 10.24 4.43
CA PRO A 62 -11.31 9.36 4.91
C PRO A 62 -10.88 7.90 4.78
N LEU A 63 -10.68 7.19 5.90
CA LEU A 63 -10.16 5.82 5.98
C LEU A 63 -10.85 4.83 5.02
N GLY A 64 -10.14 3.77 4.62
CA GLY A 64 -10.58 2.76 3.66
C GLY A 64 -10.58 3.16 2.17
N GLN A 65 -10.77 4.44 1.83
CA GLN A 65 -10.86 4.91 0.42
C GLN A 65 -9.59 4.69 -0.42
N GLY A 66 -8.40 4.92 0.16
CA GLY A 66 -7.10 4.69 -0.48
C GLY A 66 -6.90 3.23 -0.88
N LEU A 67 -7.14 2.28 0.04
CA LEU A 67 -7.05 0.85 -0.26
C LEU A 67 -8.10 0.45 -1.31
N ALA A 68 -9.35 0.86 -1.15
CA ALA A 68 -10.40 0.55 -2.12
C ALA A 68 -10.09 1.10 -3.53
N SER A 69 -9.53 2.31 -3.61
CA SER A 69 -9.12 2.90 -4.88
C SER A 69 -7.89 2.19 -5.49
N ALA A 70 -6.98 1.69 -4.66
CA ALA A 70 -5.83 0.90 -5.12
C ALA A 70 -6.25 -0.40 -5.81
N VAL A 71 -7.32 -1.04 -5.34
CA VAL A 71 -7.94 -2.18 -6.05
C VAL A 71 -8.34 -1.76 -7.46
N GLY A 72 -8.98 -0.59 -7.62
CA GLY A 72 -9.28 -0.01 -8.93
C GLY A 72 -8.04 0.25 -9.79
N MET A 73 -6.95 0.76 -9.21
CA MET A 73 -5.68 0.97 -9.91
C MET A 73 -5.06 -0.36 -10.39
N ALA A 74 -5.11 -1.41 -9.57
CA ALA A 74 -4.62 -2.74 -9.93
C ALA A 74 -5.46 -3.36 -11.07
N MET A 75 -6.78 -3.23 -11.01
CA MET A 75 -7.68 -3.63 -12.10
C MET A 75 -7.39 -2.86 -13.39
N ALA A 76 -7.15 -1.55 -13.30
CA ALA A 76 -6.81 -0.70 -14.43
C ALA A 76 -5.50 -1.13 -15.09
N ALA A 77 -4.45 -1.39 -14.31
CA ALA A 77 -3.16 -1.87 -14.81
C ALA A 77 -3.31 -3.16 -15.64
N ARG A 78 -4.07 -4.14 -15.14
CA ARG A 78 -4.35 -5.37 -15.90
C ARG A 78 -5.14 -5.11 -17.18
N ARG A 79 -6.15 -4.23 -17.11
CA ARG A 79 -6.95 -3.86 -18.28
C ARG A 79 -6.11 -3.14 -19.33
N GLU A 80 -5.22 -2.24 -18.93
CA GLU A 80 -4.30 -1.53 -19.82
C GLU A 80 -3.32 -2.48 -20.48
N ARG A 81 -2.73 -3.41 -19.74
CA ARG A 81 -1.90 -4.48 -20.32
C ARG A 81 -2.66 -5.27 -21.38
N GLY A 82 -3.89 -5.72 -21.08
CA GLY A 82 -4.72 -6.46 -22.04
C GLY A 82 -5.18 -5.66 -23.27
N LEU A 83 -5.07 -4.33 -23.27
CA LEU A 83 -5.40 -3.49 -24.43
C LEU A 83 -4.18 -3.11 -25.26
N LEU A 84 -3.03 -2.95 -24.61
CA LEU A 84 -1.84 -2.34 -25.21
C LEU A 84 -0.71 -3.35 -25.45
N ASP A 85 -0.68 -4.44 -24.69
CA ASP A 85 0.32 -5.51 -24.77
C ASP A 85 -0.28 -6.87 -24.30
N PRO A 86 -1.30 -7.40 -25.02
CA PRO A 86 -2.05 -8.58 -24.58
C PRO A 86 -1.32 -9.90 -24.78
N ASP A 87 -0.38 -9.95 -25.72
CA ASP A 87 0.28 -11.18 -26.17
C ASP A 87 1.71 -11.23 -25.60
N PRO A 88 1.91 -11.83 -24.41
CA PRO A 88 3.25 -11.98 -23.87
C PRO A 88 4.07 -12.86 -24.81
N ASP A 89 5.26 -12.40 -25.18
CA ASP A 89 6.28 -13.25 -25.79
C ASP A 89 6.57 -14.42 -24.83
N PRO A 90 6.33 -15.68 -25.23
CA PRO A 90 6.53 -16.84 -24.35
C PRO A 90 7.99 -17.02 -23.93
N ASP A 91 8.93 -16.43 -24.66
CA ASP A 91 10.36 -16.45 -24.34
C ASP A 91 10.78 -15.23 -23.50
N ALA A 92 9.88 -14.28 -23.24
CA ALA A 92 10.18 -13.11 -22.41
C ALA A 92 9.98 -13.41 -20.92
N GLU A 93 10.85 -12.81 -20.10
CA GLU A 93 10.74 -12.88 -18.66
C GLU A 93 9.36 -12.36 -18.18
N PRO A 94 8.68 -13.03 -17.24
CA PRO A 94 7.47 -12.50 -16.62
C PRO A 94 7.70 -11.09 -16.07
N GLY A 95 6.73 -10.19 -16.27
CA GLY A 95 6.85 -8.78 -15.82
C GLY A 95 7.67 -7.86 -16.75
N SER A 96 8.05 -8.34 -17.94
CA SER A 96 8.85 -7.61 -18.93
C SER A 96 8.05 -6.60 -19.76
N SER A 97 6.72 -6.60 -19.71
CA SER A 97 5.92 -5.60 -20.42
C SER A 97 6.26 -4.19 -19.92
N PRO A 98 6.35 -3.17 -20.79
CA PRO A 98 6.43 -1.78 -20.36
C PRO A 98 5.26 -1.34 -19.48
N PHE A 99 4.13 -2.04 -19.55
CA PHE A 99 2.92 -1.76 -18.79
C PHE A 99 2.89 -2.49 -17.43
N ASP A 100 3.84 -3.40 -17.17
CA ASP A 100 3.90 -4.15 -15.92
C ASP A 100 4.39 -3.29 -14.74
N HIS A 101 3.53 -3.14 -13.75
CA HIS A 101 3.82 -2.43 -12.52
C HIS A 101 2.97 -2.95 -11.36
N HIS A 102 3.47 -2.71 -10.15
CA HIS A 102 2.77 -3.03 -8.91
C HIS A 102 2.05 -1.81 -8.34
N VAL A 103 0.98 -2.07 -7.59
CA VAL A 103 0.26 -1.09 -6.78
C VAL A 103 0.55 -1.41 -5.31
N TYR A 104 1.09 -0.44 -4.59
CA TYR A 104 1.39 -0.58 -3.16
C TYR A 104 0.37 0.21 -2.34
N VAL A 105 0.09 -0.27 -1.14
CA VAL A 105 -0.78 0.42 -0.18
C VAL A 105 -0.14 0.29 1.20
N ILE A 106 -0.19 1.34 2.01
CA ILE A 106 0.09 1.24 3.44
C ILE A 106 -1.24 1.53 4.13
N ALA A 107 -1.74 0.61 4.94
CA ALA A 107 -3.02 0.70 5.60
C ALA A 107 -2.85 0.52 7.10
N SER A 108 -3.74 1.11 7.90
CA SER A 108 -3.77 0.98 9.37
C SER A 108 -4.98 0.18 9.85
N ASP A 109 -5.10 0.00 11.17
CA ASP A 109 -6.29 -0.61 11.80
C ASP A 109 -7.59 0.10 11.38
N GLY A 110 -7.53 1.44 11.30
CA GLY A 110 -8.64 2.27 10.83
C GLY A 110 -9.14 1.88 9.44
N ASP A 111 -8.23 1.50 8.55
CA ASP A 111 -8.59 1.05 7.21
C ASP A 111 -9.16 -0.35 7.21
N MET A 112 -8.65 -1.23 8.08
CA MET A 112 -9.12 -2.60 8.19
C MET A 112 -10.53 -2.69 8.78
N MET A 113 -10.92 -1.72 9.61
CA MET A 113 -12.26 -1.59 10.19
C MET A 113 -13.31 -1.04 9.22
N GLU A 114 -12.90 -0.25 8.21
CA GLU A 114 -13.84 0.38 7.28
C GLU A 114 -14.48 -0.64 6.32
N GLY A 115 -15.81 -0.64 6.22
CA GLY A 115 -16.56 -1.62 5.42
C GLY A 115 -16.19 -1.61 3.94
N VAL A 116 -15.85 -0.43 3.39
CA VAL A 116 -15.40 -0.28 1.99
C VAL A 116 -14.12 -1.07 1.71
N THR A 117 -13.24 -1.22 2.71
CA THR A 117 -12.04 -2.05 2.59
C THR A 117 -12.40 -3.51 2.46
N ALA A 118 -13.38 -4.01 3.23
CA ALA A 118 -13.82 -5.39 3.14
C ALA A 118 -14.45 -5.71 1.78
N GLU A 119 -15.28 -4.80 1.24
CA GLU A 119 -15.85 -4.92 -0.11
C GLU A 119 -14.76 -4.99 -1.17
N ALA A 120 -13.83 -4.03 -1.14
CA ALA A 120 -12.74 -3.95 -2.11
C ALA A 120 -11.78 -5.15 -1.99
N ALA A 121 -11.46 -5.59 -0.78
CA ALA A 121 -10.58 -6.73 -0.54
C ALA A 121 -11.21 -8.05 -1.02
N SER A 122 -12.51 -8.23 -0.77
CA SER A 122 -13.26 -9.37 -1.31
C SER A 122 -13.23 -9.40 -2.84
N LEU A 123 -13.46 -8.25 -3.48
CA LEU A 123 -13.41 -8.14 -4.94
C LEU A 123 -11.99 -8.36 -5.48
N ALA A 124 -10.95 -7.82 -4.85
CA ALA A 124 -9.57 -7.96 -5.28
C ALA A 124 -9.10 -9.42 -5.25
N GLY A 125 -9.50 -10.17 -4.21
CA GLY A 125 -9.22 -11.60 -4.11
C GLY A 125 -9.95 -12.39 -5.19
N HIS A 126 -11.25 -12.12 -5.41
CA HIS A 126 -12.02 -12.73 -6.50
C HIS A 126 -11.43 -12.42 -7.88
N GLN A 127 -10.84 -11.24 -8.05
CA GLN A 127 -10.22 -10.81 -9.30
C GLN A 127 -8.76 -11.24 -9.41
N GLU A 128 -8.16 -11.96 -8.47
CA GLU A 128 -6.79 -12.48 -8.58
C GLU A 128 -5.75 -11.38 -8.93
N LEU A 129 -5.84 -10.24 -8.24
CA LEU A 129 -4.99 -9.07 -8.53
C LEU A 129 -3.56 -9.21 -7.96
N GLY A 130 -2.75 -10.10 -8.54
CA GLY A 130 -1.36 -10.37 -8.10
C GLY A 130 -0.42 -9.15 -8.04
N ASN A 131 -0.71 -8.10 -8.80
CA ASN A 131 0.10 -6.87 -8.77
C ASN A 131 -0.24 -5.92 -7.61
N LEU A 132 -1.22 -6.24 -6.76
CA LEU A 132 -1.61 -5.45 -5.60
C LEU A 132 -0.92 -5.99 -4.33
N VAL A 133 -0.19 -5.11 -3.63
CA VAL A 133 0.46 -5.43 -2.36
C VAL A 133 0.07 -4.40 -1.31
N VAL A 134 -0.56 -4.87 -0.23
CA VAL A 134 -0.99 -4.06 0.91
C VAL A 134 -0.07 -4.34 2.09
N PHE A 135 0.57 -3.31 2.62
CA PHE A 135 1.20 -3.33 3.93
C PHE A 135 0.17 -2.92 4.96
N TYR A 136 -0.13 -3.79 5.90
CA TYR A 136 -0.97 -3.47 7.04
C TYR A 136 -0.09 -3.20 8.25
N ASP A 137 -0.08 -1.96 8.71
CA ASP A 137 0.53 -1.55 9.97
C ASP A 137 -0.36 -1.94 11.13
N SER A 138 -0.09 -3.10 11.73
CA SER A 138 -0.77 -3.62 12.91
C SER A 138 0.02 -3.23 14.15
N ASN A 139 -0.31 -2.09 14.74
CA ASN A 139 0.38 -1.56 15.92
C ASN A 139 -0.48 -1.58 17.18
N HIS A 140 -1.69 -2.15 17.11
CA HIS A 140 -2.66 -2.29 18.20
C HIS A 140 -3.15 -0.96 18.79
N ILE A 141 -3.00 0.16 18.07
CA ILE A 141 -3.39 1.49 18.54
C ILE A 141 -4.29 2.19 17.52
N SER A 142 -5.42 2.68 18.02
CA SER A 142 -6.31 3.59 17.31
C SER A 142 -6.43 4.92 18.07
N ILE A 143 -7.36 5.80 17.66
CA ILE A 143 -7.63 7.04 18.41
C ILE A 143 -8.13 6.74 19.83
N GLU A 144 -8.86 5.64 20.03
CA GLU A 144 -9.35 5.20 21.34
C GLU A 144 -8.34 4.31 22.08
N ASP A 145 -7.05 4.46 21.79
CA ASP A 145 -5.95 3.68 22.37
C ASP A 145 -5.97 2.21 21.89
N ASP A 146 -5.77 1.25 22.79
CA ASP A 146 -5.74 -0.18 22.50
C ASP A 146 -6.92 -0.65 21.62
N THR A 147 -6.60 -1.24 20.46
CA THR A 147 -7.59 -1.77 19.52
C THR A 147 -8.48 -2.85 20.12
N ASP A 148 -8.07 -3.55 21.18
CA ASP A 148 -8.87 -4.62 21.82
C ASP A 148 -10.26 -4.14 22.27
N VAL A 149 -10.45 -2.83 22.50
CA VAL A 149 -11.74 -2.25 22.85
C VAL A 149 -12.80 -2.36 21.74
N ALA A 150 -12.39 -2.44 20.47
CA ALA A 150 -13.29 -2.36 19.33
C ALA A 150 -12.92 -3.24 18.10
N PHE A 151 -11.71 -3.79 18.05
CA PHE A 151 -11.16 -4.49 16.90
C PHE A 151 -10.28 -5.67 17.32
N SER A 152 -10.88 -6.86 17.37
CA SER A 152 -10.27 -8.10 17.88
C SER A 152 -10.44 -9.29 16.92
N GLU A 153 -10.64 -9.00 15.63
CA GLU A 153 -10.74 -10.04 14.59
C GLU A 153 -9.37 -10.55 14.14
N ASP A 154 -9.35 -11.74 13.55
CA ASP A 154 -8.18 -12.28 12.86
C ASP A 154 -8.14 -11.72 11.42
N VAL A 155 -7.51 -10.56 11.25
CA VAL A 155 -7.35 -9.89 9.94
C VAL A 155 -6.62 -10.81 8.93
N PRO A 156 -5.49 -11.48 9.28
CA PRO A 156 -4.87 -12.47 8.39
C PRO A 156 -5.84 -13.54 7.90
N ALA A 157 -6.64 -14.14 8.80
CA ALA A 157 -7.60 -15.16 8.42
C ALA A 157 -8.72 -14.60 7.54
N ARG A 158 -9.22 -13.38 7.82
CA ARG A 158 -10.22 -12.72 6.96
C ARG A 158 -9.70 -12.50 5.54
N PHE A 159 -8.48 -12.00 5.37
CA PHE A 159 -7.88 -11.80 4.06
C PHE A 159 -7.57 -13.12 3.35
N ALA A 160 -7.10 -14.14 4.07
CA ALA A 160 -6.93 -15.48 3.53
C ALA A 160 -8.26 -16.05 3.02
N ALA A 161 -9.37 -15.82 3.73
CA ALA A 161 -10.71 -16.23 3.30
C ALA A 161 -11.20 -15.49 2.03
N TYR A 162 -10.72 -14.27 1.78
CA TYR A 162 -10.95 -13.57 0.50
C TYR A 162 -10.08 -14.12 -0.65
N GLY A 163 -9.14 -15.03 -0.38
CA GLY A 163 -8.23 -15.58 -1.39
C GLY A 163 -6.91 -14.81 -1.53
N TRP A 164 -6.51 -14.04 -0.53
CA TRP A 164 -5.25 -13.30 -0.56
C TRP A 164 -4.04 -14.18 -0.21
N HIS A 165 -2.87 -13.80 -0.72
CA HIS A 165 -1.60 -14.26 -0.19
C HIS A 165 -1.24 -13.44 1.06
N VAL A 166 -1.23 -14.08 2.22
CA VAL A 166 -1.05 -13.40 3.50
C VAL A 166 0.29 -13.76 4.12
N GLN A 167 1.03 -12.74 4.53
CA GLN A 167 2.31 -12.85 5.20
C GLN A 167 2.31 -11.99 6.47
N THR A 168 3.08 -12.41 7.48
CA THR A 168 3.28 -11.64 8.71
C THR A 168 4.77 -11.39 8.91
N VAL A 169 5.11 -10.13 9.20
CA VAL A 169 6.44 -9.69 9.62
C VAL A 169 6.31 -9.11 11.02
N GLU A 170 6.87 -9.80 12.01
CA GLU A 170 6.70 -9.48 13.42
C GLU A 170 8.01 -8.96 14.03
N TRP A 171 8.04 -7.67 14.34
CA TRP A 171 9.21 -6.99 14.92
C TRP A 171 9.32 -7.18 16.43
N THR A 172 8.29 -7.74 17.06
CA THR A 172 8.23 -8.03 18.50
C THR A 172 8.42 -9.52 18.83
N ARG A 173 8.74 -10.36 17.82
CA ARG A 173 8.86 -11.82 17.95
C ARG A 173 9.85 -12.27 19.03
N THR A 174 10.86 -11.45 19.35
CA THR A 174 11.86 -11.74 20.39
C THR A 174 11.43 -11.29 21.79
N GLY A 175 10.24 -10.71 21.95
CA GLY A 175 9.76 -10.08 23.19
C GLY A 175 10.23 -8.63 23.38
N GLU A 176 11.03 -8.10 22.45
CA GLU A 176 11.47 -6.71 22.38
C GLU A 176 11.23 -6.20 20.95
N TYR A 177 11.02 -4.90 20.78
CA TYR A 177 10.90 -4.28 19.45
C TYR A 177 12.27 -4.23 18.77
N VAL A 178 12.41 -4.95 17.65
CA VAL A 178 13.60 -4.94 16.80
C VAL A 178 13.18 -4.85 15.34
N GLU A 179 13.55 -3.75 14.67
CA GLU A 179 13.26 -3.55 13.26
C GLU A 179 13.97 -4.60 12.40
N ASP A 180 13.20 -5.33 11.59
CA ASP A 180 13.72 -6.34 10.65
C ASP A 180 13.35 -5.95 9.21
N VAL A 181 14.18 -5.09 8.64
CA VAL A 181 14.02 -4.61 7.25
C VAL A 181 14.30 -5.72 6.24
N ASP A 182 15.16 -6.68 6.57
CA ASP A 182 15.49 -7.80 5.68
C ASP A 182 14.31 -8.78 5.56
N ALA A 183 13.63 -9.07 6.68
CA ALA A 183 12.38 -9.85 6.67
C ALA A 183 11.28 -9.12 5.89
N LEU A 184 11.12 -7.81 6.07
CA LEU A 184 10.16 -7.02 5.30
C LEU A 184 10.49 -7.06 3.80
N LEU A 185 11.76 -6.90 3.42
CA LEU A 185 12.19 -6.98 2.03
C LEU A 185 11.94 -8.38 1.43
N ALA A 186 12.18 -9.44 2.20
CA ALA A 186 11.88 -10.81 1.79
C ALA A 186 10.37 -11.00 1.54
N ALA A 187 9.52 -10.49 2.43
CA ALA A 187 8.06 -10.55 2.26
C ALA A 187 7.59 -9.78 1.03
N VAL A 188 8.18 -8.61 0.75
CA VAL A 188 7.90 -7.84 -0.47
C VAL A 188 8.30 -8.59 -1.73
N ARG A 189 9.46 -9.27 -1.71
CA ARG A 189 9.91 -10.09 -2.86
C ARG A 189 8.99 -11.29 -3.09
N ALA A 190 8.55 -11.96 -2.02
CA ALA A 190 7.58 -13.04 -2.12
C ALA A 190 6.24 -12.55 -2.67
N ALA A 191 5.74 -11.41 -2.19
CA ALA A 191 4.51 -10.79 -2.72
C ALA A 191 4.63 -10.40 -4.20
N ARG A 192 5.79 -9.90 -4.64
CA ARG A 192 6.06 -9.58 -6.07
C ARG A 192 6.14 -10.81 -6.97
N GLY A 193 6.39 -11.99 -6.41
CA GLY A 193 6.42 -13.26 -7.15
C GLY A 193 5.11 -14.03 -7.09
N GLU A 194 4.09 -13.50 -6.42
CA GLU A 194 2.75 -14.07 -6.37
C GLU A 194 1.86 -13.40 -7.43
N ASP A 195 1.71 -14.07 -8.56
CA ASP A 195 0.99 -13.51 -9.71
C ASP A 195 -0.52 -13.80 -9.67
N GLY A 196 -0.97 -14.78 -8.87
CA GLY A 196 -2.35 -15.26 -8.86
C GLY A 196 -3.23 -14.68 -7.74
N ARG A 197 -2.64 -13.98 -6.76
CA ARG A 197 -3.39 -13.47 -5.60
C ARG A 197 -2.88 -12.11 -5.16
N PRO A 198 -3.75 -11.16 -4.80
CA PRO A 198 -3.30 -9.95 -4.12
C PRO A 198 -2.63 -10.32 -2.80
N SER A 199 -1.63 -9.54 -2.40
CA SER A 199 -0.81 -9.82 -1.22
C SER A 199 -1.09 -8.86 -0.06
N LEU A 200 -1.29 -9.42 1.13
CA LEU A 200 -1.31 -8.68 2.40
C LEU A 200 -0.02 -9.03 3.18
N ILE A 201 0.75 -8.01 3.55
CA ILE A 201 1.89 -8.12 4.46
C ILE A 201 1.51 -7.40 5.74
N MET A 202 1.18 -8.15 6.79
CA MET A 202 0.90 -7.62 8.12
C MET A 202 2.22 -7.37 8.85
N CYS A 203 2.49 -6.12 9.20
CA CYS A 203 3.63 -5.70 9.99
C CYS A 203 3.18 -5.54 11.44
N VAL A 204 3.61 -6.44 12.33
CA VAL A 204 3.30 -6.39 13.76
C VAL A 204 4.43 -5.68 14.49
N ARG A 205 4.07 -4.67 15.28
CA ARG A 205 4.99 -3.74 15.94
C ARG A 205 4.69 -3.57 17.42
#